data_AF-A0A081RIU2-F1
#
_entry.id   AF-A0A081RIU2-F1
#
_cell.length_a   1.000
_cell.length_b   1.000
_cell.length_c   1.000
_cell.angle_alpha   90.00
_cell.angle_beta   90.00
_cell.angle_gamma   90.00
#
_symmetry.space_group_name_H-M   'P 1'
#
loop_
_entity.id
_entity.type
_entity.pdbx_description
1 polymer ?
#
loop_
_entity_poly.entity_id
_entity_poly.type
_entity_poly.pdbx_seq_one_letter_code
_entity_poly.pdbx_strand_id
1 'polypeptide(L)'
;MYRVHYFDTSEAAHDACLDDGPCIEEGDVLAILSEGVIGLASTDPIAVTLDPGALRIVRPMAMDVLLAELVHGASQIRRAVATALLHHLPVQPHFLAFVAPALPYPYPQTVVALSFDDIMLTIDAIDHRIKTLENRLGSLESDSAHAFFLQRSIDHLSSARKRLMRHPRPPR
;
A
#
# COMPACT_ATOMS: atom_id res chain seq x y z
N MET A 1 12.37 -12.70 -11.97
CA MET A 1 13.01 -11.49 -12.52
C MET A 1 12.14 -11.04 -13.68
N TYR A 2 11.95 -9.75 -13.93
CA TYR A 2 11.17 -9.25 -15.07
C TYR A 2 12.02 -8.28 -15.87
N ARG A 3 11.80 -8.20 -17.18
CA ARG A 3 12.48 -7.25 -18.05
C ARG A 3 11.49 -6.23 -18.59
N VAL A 4 12.02 -5.05 -18.91
CA VAL A 4 11.30 -4.01 -19.63
C VAL A 4 12.00 -3.86 -20.96
N HIS A 5 11.28 -4.13 -22.04
CA HIS A 5 11.77 -4.05 -23.41
C HIS A 5 11.24 -2.77 -24.05
N TYR A 6 12.14 -1.97 -24.60
CA TYR A 6 11.80 -0.70 -25.23
C TYR A 6 11.75 -0.88 -26.74
N PHE A 7 10.66 -0.38 -27.35
CA PHE A 7 10.46 -0.41 -28.80
C PHE A 7 10.10 0.98 -29.32
N ASP A 8 10.41 1.21 -30.60
CA ASP A 8 10.06 2.45 -31.29
C ASP A 8 8.60 2.46 -31.76
N THR A 9 8.01 1.29 -32.05
CA THR A 9 6.61 1.15 -32.48
C THR A 9 5.93 -0.06 -31.82
N SER A 10 4.61 0.00 -31.65
CA SER A 10 3.83 -1.11 -31.09
C SER A 10 3.73 -2.30 -32.03
N GLU A 11 3.81 -2.10 -33.34
CA GLU A 11 3.90 -3.18 -34.34
C GLU A 11 5.19 -3.99 -34.15
N ALA A 12 6.34 -3.33 -34.02
CA ALA A 12 7.61 -4.01 -33.77
C ALA A 12 7.61 -4.78 -32.44
N ALA A 13 6.94 -4.22 -31.42
CA ALA A 13 6.77 -4.91 -30.14
C ALA A 13 5.88 -6.17 -30.27
N HIS A 14 4.83 -6.09 -31.10
CA HIS A 14 3.94 -7.22 -31.38
C HIS A 14 4.66 -8.33 -32.14
N ASP A 15 5.35 -7.98 -33.23
CA ASP A 15 6.10 -8.94 -34.05
C ASP A 15 7.20 -9.62 -33.23
N ALA A 16 7.90 -8.88 -32.38
CA ALA A 16 8.95 -9.43 -31.52
C ALA A 16 8.40 -10.43 -30.47
N CYS A 17 7.11 -10.37 -30.12
CA CYS A 17 6.46 -11.38 -29.26
C CYS A 17 6.10 -12.66 -30.01
N LEU A 18 6.00 -12.61 -31.34
CA LEU A 18 5.70 -13.76 -32.20
C LEU A 18 6.96 -14.48 -32.67
N ASP A 19 8.09 -13.78 -32.73
CA ASP A 19 9.39 -14.38 -33.03
C ASP A 19 9.83 -15.30 -31.88
N ASP A 20 10.19 -16.56 -32.20
CA ASP A 20 10.76 -17.56 -31.26
C ASP A 20 12.18 -17.17 -30.73
N GLY A 21 12.54 -15.89 -30.81
CA GLY A 21 13.81 -15.35 -30.35
C GLY A 21 13.92 -15.37 -28.82
N PRO A 22 15.11 -15.64 -28.26
CA PRO A 22 15.30 -15.89 -26.82
C PRO A 22 15.21 -14.63 -25.92
N CYS A 23 14.65 -13.53 -26.40
CA CYS A 23 14.81 -12.22 -25.78
C CYS A 23 13.60 -11.79 -24.93
N ILE A 24 12.38 -12.15 -25.34
CA ILE A 24 11.14 -11.71 -24.70
C ILE A 24 10.46 -12.91 -24.05
N GLU A 25 10.29 -12.85 -22.73
CA GLU A 25 9.56 -13.87 -21.99
C GLU A 25 8.13 -13.40 -21.68
N GLU A 26 7.22 -14.36 -21.50
CA GLU A 26 5.83 -14.04 -21.17
C GLU A 26 5.72 -13.25 -19.85
N GLY A 27 5.01 -12.13 -19.91
CA GLY A 27 4.81 -11.23 -18.79
C GLY A 27 5.99 -10.29 -18.51
N ASP A 28 6.96 -10.21 -19.43
CA ASP A 28 7.82 -9.03 -19.55
C ASP A 28 6.99 -7.80 -19.95
N VAL A 29 7.50 -6.63 -19.62
CA VAL A 29 6.84 -5.35 -19.91
C VAL A 29 7.34 -4.82 -21.26
N LEU A 30 6.41 -4.45 -22.13
CA LEU A 30 6.69 -3.79 -23.40
C LEU A 30 6.47 -2.29 -23.22
N ALA A 31 7.48 -1.47 -23.52
CA ALA A 31 7.42 -0.03 -23.38
C ALA A 31 7.65 0.66 -24.73
N ILE A 32 6.58 1.26 -25.28
CA ILE A 32 6.57 1.98 -26.55
C ILE A 32 6.24 3.45 -26.26
N LEU A 33 7.23 4.16 -25.73
CA LEU A 33 7.04 5.52 -25.19
C LEU A 33 6.68 6.55 -26.27
N SER A 34 7.15 6.35 -27.50
CA SER A 34 6.84 7.16 -28.69
C SER A 34 5.34 7.19 -29.00
N GLU A 35 4.64 6.07 -28.77
CA GLU A 35 3.20 5.91 -29.02
C GLU A 35 2.38 6.01 -27.73
N GLY A 36 3.03 6.20 -26.58
CA GLY A 36 2.37 6.23 -25.27
C GLY A 36 1.80 4.89 -24.83
N VAL A 37 2.32 3.78 -25.38
CA VAL A 37 1.80 2.43 -25.14
C VAL A 37 2.69 1.67 -24.17
N ILE A 38 2.10 1.11 -23.13
CA ILE A 38 2.74 0.09 -22.29
C ILE A 38 1.89 -1.17 -22.36
N GLY A 39 2.56 -2.32 -22.47
CA GLY A 39 1.90 -3.61 -22.55
C GLY A 39 2.62 -4.74 -21.83
N LEU A 40 2.04 -5.93 -21.93
CA LEU A 40 2.61 -7.17 -21.44
C LEU A 40 2.83 -8.14 -22.60
N ALA A 41 4.02 -8.73 -22.62
CA ALA A 41 4.42 -9.71 -23.61
C ALA A 41 3.66 -11.03 -23.42
N SER A 42 3.04 -11.53 -24.48
CA SER A 42 2.51 -12.90 -24.59
C SER A 42 2.38 -13.24 -26.08
N THR A 43 1.85 -14.42 -26.39
CA THR A 43 1.49 -14.80 -27.77
C THR A 43 0.47 -13.85 -28.41
N ASP A 44 -0.24 -13.06 -27.60
CA ASP A 44 -1.18 -12.02 -28.04
C ASP A 44 -1.07 -10.82 -27.06
N PRO A 45 -0.02 -9.99 -27.22
CA PRO A 45 0.40 -9.02 -26.22
C PRO A 45 -0.67 -7.98 -25.95
N ILE A 46 -0.90 -7.67 -24.67
CA ILE A 46 -1.98 -6.78 -24.24
C ILE A 46 -1.46 -5.38 -23.91
N ALA A 47 -2.26 -4.36 -24.20
CA ALA A 47 -2.04 -3.01 -23.71
C ALA A 47 -2.63 -2.83 -22.30
N VAL A 48 -1.90 -2.13 -21.43
CA VAL A 48 -2.41 -1.62 -20.14
C VAL A 48 -2.76 -0.14 -20.19
N THR A 49 -2.21 0.61 -21.15
CA THR A 49 -2.49 2.02 -21.41
C THR A 49 -3.80 2.23 -22.16
N LEU A 50 -4.41 3.42 -22.05
CA LEU A 50 -5.65 3.77 -22.77
C LEU A 50 -5.49 3.64 -24.28
N ASP A 51 -4.39 4.16 -24.81
CA ASP A 51 -4.02 4.00 -26.21
C ASP A 51 -3.30 2.65 -26.35
N PRO A 52 -3.82 1.72 -27.17
CA PRO A 52 -3.29 0.36 -27.26
C PRO A 52 -2.27 0.17 -28.39
N GLY A 53 -2.20 1.10 -29.35
CA GLY A 53 -1.42 0.90 -30.58
C GLY A 53 -1.84 -0.38 -31.31
N ALA A 54 -0.85 -1.19 -31.69
CA ALA A 54 -1.03 -2.51 -32.29
C ALA A 54 -1.23 -3.65 -31.26
N LEU A 55 -1.21 -3.36 -29.96
CA LEU A 55 -1.41 -4.38 -28.92
C LEU A 55 -2.90 -4.66 -28.69
N ARG A 56 -3.21 -5.84 -28.16
CA ARG A 56 -4.58 -6.24 -27.88
C ARG A 56 -5.21 -5.41 -26.76
N ILE A 57 -6.44 -4.96 -27.00
CA ILE A 57 -7.28 -4.29 -26.00
C ILE A 57 -7.96 -5.33 -25.11
N VAL A 58 -7.86 -5.15 -23.80
CA VAL A 58 -8.61 -5.94 -22.82
C VAL A 58 -9.91 -5.22 -22.51
N ARG A 59 -11.04 -5.95 -22.56
CA ARG A 59 -12.36 -5.36 -22.25
C ARG A 59 -12.45 -5.06 -20.75
N PRO A 60 -13.17 -3.99 -20.34
CA PRO A 60 -13.40 -3.72 -18.93
C PRO A 60 -14.12 -4.88 -18.24
N MET A 61 -13.51 -5.42 -17.19
CA MET A 61 -14.04 -6.54 -16.39
C MET A 61 -13.58 -6.44 -14.93
N ALA A 62 -14.19 -7.23 -14.05
CA ALA A 62 -13.79 -7.29 -12.64
C ALA A 62 -12.40 -7.96 -12.48
N MET A 63 -11.69 -7.61 -11.41
CA MET A 63 -10.29 -8.02 -11.19
C MET A 63 -10.10 -9.55 -11.14
N ASP A 64 -11.03 -10.26 -10.53
CA ASP A 64 -11.05 -11.73 -10.43
C ASP A 64 -11.25 -12.39 -11.80
N VAL A 65 -12.18 -11.86 -12.60
CA VAL A 65 -12.42 -12.31 -13.98
C VAL A 65 -11.20 -12.04 -14.86
N LEU A 66 -10.58 -10.87 -14.71
CA LEU A 66 -9.40 -10.49 -15.46
C LEU A 66 -8.21 -11.43 -15.22
N LEU A 67 -8.01 -11.85 -13.97
CA LEU A 67 -6.97 -12.82 -13.61
C LEU A 67 -7.30 -14.25 -14.06
N ALA A 68 -8.56 -14.57 -14.32
CA ALA A 68 -8.97 -15.87 -14.86
C ALA A 68 -8.86 -15.93 -16.39
N GLU A 69 -9.09 -14.81 -17.09
CA GLU A 69 -9.02 -14.73 -18.55
C GLU A 69 -7.61 -14.50 -19.09
N LEU A 70 -6.78 -13.73 -18.38
CA LEU A 70 -5.43 -13.43 -18.82
C LEU A 70 -4.45 -14.51 -18.37
N VAL A 71 -3.47 -14.80 -19.24
CA VAL A 71 -2.32 -15.65 -18.88
C VAL A 71 -1.44 -14.95 -17.84
N HIS A 72 -1.54 -13.62 -17.74
CA HIS A 72 -0.75 -12.80 -16.82
C HIS A 72 -1.30 -12.78 -15.41
N GLY A 73 -0.44 -13.09 -14.44
CA GLY A 73 -0.75 -12.96 -13.03
C GLY A 73 -0.78 -11.51 -12.54
N ALA A 74 -1.38 -11.29 -11.38
CA ALA A 74 -1.52 -9.97 -10.75
C ALA A 74 -0.20 -9.22 -10.55
N SER A 75 0.91 -9.95 -10.36
CA SER A 75 2.23 -9.34 -10.22
C SER A 75 2.78 -8.78 -11.54
N GLN A 76 2.52 -9.43 -12.68
CA GLN A 76 2.94 -8.98 -14.01
C GLN A 76 2.15 -7.72 -14.40
N ILE A 77 0.82 -7.77 -14.24
CA ILE A 77 -0.08 -6.63 -14.49
C ILE A 77 0.31 -5.42 -13.65
N ARG A 78 0.56 -5.61 -12.35
CA ARG A 78 1.02 -4.54 -11.46
C ARG A 78 2.31 -3.88 -11.95
N ARG A 79 3.26 -4.65 -12.49
CA ARG A 79 4.54 -4.10 -13.00
C ARG A 79 4.34 -3.27 -14.26
N ALA A 80 3.53 -3.75 -15.21
CA ALA A 80 3.20 -2.98 -16.40
C ALA A 80 2.46 -1.68 -16.04
N VAL A 81 1.48 -1.75 -15.14
CA VAL A 81 0.74 -0.58 -14.64
C VAL A 81 1.66 0.40 -13.92
N ALA A 82 2.56 -0.08 -13.05
CA ALA A 82 3.53 0.77 -12.38
C ALA A 82 4.48 1.46 -13.37
N THR A 83 4.87 0.76 -14.44
CA THR A 83 5.71 1.32 -15.52
C THR A 83 4.96 2.42 -16.28
N ALA A 84 3.69 2.19 -16.64
CA ALA A 84 2.87 3.22 -17.27
C ALA A 84 2.71 4.48 -16.42
N LEU A 85 2.45 4.31 -15.12
CA LEU A 85 2.33 5.43 -14.19
C LEU A 85 3.65 6.18 -13.98
N LEU A 86 4.79 5.45 -13.94
CA LEU A 86 6.12 6.05 -13.85
C LEU A 86 6.40 6.99 -15.04
N HIS A 87 5.89 6.63 -16.22
CA HIS A 87 6.01 7.42 -17.45
C HIS A 87 4.86 8.42 -17.66
N HIS A 88 3.99 8.62 -16.67
CA HIS A 88 2.82 9.50 -16.74
C HIS A 88 1.85 9.16 -17.89
N LEU A 89 1.80 7.90 -18.30
CA LEU A 89 0.91 7.42 -19.34
C LEU A 89 -0.46 7.04 -18.75
N PRO A 90 -1.57 7.35 -19.44
CA PRO A 90 -2.89 7.04 -18.93
C PRO A 90 -3.16 5.53 -19.00
N VAL A 91 -3.54 4.94 -17.87
CA VAL A 91 -3.81 3.50 -17.73
C VAL A 91 -5.30 3.23 -17.88
N GLN A 92 -5.68 2.08 -18.47
CA GLN A 92 -7.10 1.71 -18.57
C GLN A 92 -7.71 1.50 -17.16
N PRO A 93 -8.94 1.98 -16.91
CA PRO A 93 -9.50 2.04 -15.55
C PRO A 93 -9.56 0.68 -14.82
N HIS A 94 -9.82 -0.41 -15.54
CA HIS A 94 -9.92 -1.75 -14.95
C HIS A 94 -8.57 -2.32 -14.50
N PHE A 95 -7.44 -1.76 -14.97
CA PHE A 95 -6.11 -2.09 -14.48
C PHE A 95 -5.71 -1.26 -13.25
N LEU A 96 -6.44 -0.19 -12.90
CA LEU A 96 -6.09 0.66 -11.76
C LEU A 96 -6.17 -0.07 -10.41
N ALA A 97 -6.98 -1.12 -10.31
CA ALA A 97 -7.03 -1.98 -9.12
C ALA A 97 -5.66 -2.62 -8.78
N PHE A 98 -4.77 -2.74 -9.78
CA PHE A 98 -3.44 -3.31 -9.60
C PHE A 98 -2.39 -2.27 -9.17
N VAL A 99 -2.71 -0.97 -9.17
CA VAL A 99 -1.77 0.14 -8.84
C VAL A 99 -1.33 0.11 -7.38
N ALA A 100 -2.23 -0.28 -6.47
CA ALA A 100 -1.89 -0.37 -5.06
C ALA A 100 -0.68 -1.30 -4.93
N PRO A 101 0.36 -0.97 -4.15
CA PRO A 101 1.26 -2.02 -3.72
C PRO A 101 0.38 -3.08 -3.06
N ALA A 102 0.39 -4.31 -3.57
CA ALA A 102 0.21 -5.42 -2.67
C ALA A 102 1.39 -5.29 -1.72
N LEU A 103 1.23 -4.50 -0.66
CA LEU A 103 2.05 -4.66 0.51
C LEU A 103 1.76 -6.11 0.90
N PRO A 104 2.70 -7.06 0.70
CA PRO A 104 2.57 -8.27 1.49
C PRO A 104 2.61 -7.74 2.92
N TYR A 105 1.49 -7.76 3.63
CA TYR A 105 1.50 -7.43 5.05
C TYR A 105 2.60 -8.30 5.66
N PRO A 106 3.77 -7.74 6.03
CA PRO A 106 4.81 -8.57 6.62
C PRO A 106 4.30 -8.82 8.03
N TYR A 107 3.96 -10.08 8.32
CA TYR A 107 3.39 -10.58 9.57
C TYR A 107 1.94 -10.16 9.87
N PRO A 108 1.18 -11.00 10.62
CA PRO A 108 -0.08 -10.57 11.21
C PRO A 108 0.24 -9.48 12.23
N GLN A 109 0.26 -8.23 11.77
CA GLN A 109 -0.09 -7.15 12.67
C GLN A 109 -1.56 -7.39 12.99
N THR A 110 -1.81 -8.08 14.11
CA THR A 110 -3.05 -7.91 14.84
C THR A 110 -3.16 -6.42 15.13
N VAL A 111 -3.79 -5.69 14.22
CA VAL A 111 -4.31 -4.37 14.52
C VAL A 111 -5.43 -4.64 15.52
N VAL A 112 -5.05 -4.72 16.79
CA VAL A 112 -6.02 -4.64 17.88
C VAL A 112 -6.49 -3.21 17.86
N ALA A 113 -7.53 -2.95 17.08
CA ALA A 113 -8.25 -1.71 17.16
C ALA A 113 -8.85 -1.65 18.56
N LEU A 114 -8.29 -0.78 19.42
CA LEU A 114 -8.92 -0.47 20.70
C LEU A 114 -10.29 0.13 20.36
N SER A 115 -11.35 -0.48 20.90
CA SER A 115 -12.67 0.11 20.81
C SER A 115 -12.69 1.43 21.57
N PHE A 116 -13.72 2.26 21.32
CA PHE A 116 -13.91 3.48 22.10
C PHE A 116 -14.00 3.18 23.61
N ASP A 117 -14.65 2.07 23.98
CA ASP A 117 -14.79 1.62 25.37
C ASP A 117 -13.44 1.21 25.97
N ASP A 118 -12.58 0.51 25.21
CA ASP A 118 -11.22 0.17 25.64
C ASP A 118 -10.37 1.43 25.89
N ILE A 119 -10.54 2.45 25.04
CA ILE A 119 -9.86 3.75 25.19
C ILE A 119 -10.37 4.46 26.45
N MET A 120 -11.68 4.46 26.71
CA MET A 120 -12.27 5.09 27.91
C MET A 120 -11.81 4.39 29.19
N LEU A 121 -11.88 3.06 29.23
CA LEU A 121 -11.41 2.27 30.37
C LEU A 121 -9.91 2.51 30.65
N THR A 122 -9.11 2.63 29.60
CA THR A 122 -7.68 2.95 29.73
C THR A 122 -7.45 4.34 30.30
N ILE A 123 -8.24 5.34 29.89
CA ILE A 123 -8.16 6.70 30.44
C ILE A 123 -8.52 6.70 31.93
N ASP A 124 -9.59 6.02 32.34
CA ASP A 124 -10.01 5.95 33.73
C ASP A 124 -8.95 5.26 34.61
N ALA A 125 -8.33 4.19 34.11
CA ALA A 125 -7.22 3.53 34.79
C ALA A 125 -6.00 4.45 34.96
N ILE A 126 -5.68 5.26 33.94
CA ILE A 126 -4.60 6.25 34.01
C ILE A 126 -4.94 7.33 35.05
N ASP A 127 -6.16 7.85 35.07
CA ASP A 127 -6.59 8.88 36.04
C ASP A 127 -6.53 8.36 37.48
N HIS A 128 -6.99 7.13 37.72
CA HIS A 128 -6.86 6.48 39.02
C HIS A 128 -5.38 6.32 39.44
N ARG A 129 -4.51 5.94 38.50
CA ARG A 129 -3.09 5.77 38.78
C ARG A 129 -2.40 7.11 39.09
N ILE A 130 -2.69 8.16 38.33
CA ILE A 130 -2.16 9.51 38.58
C ILE A 130 -2.51 9.96 40.00
N LYS A 131 -3.80 9.89 40.37
CA LYS A 131 -4.26 10.27 41.71
C LYS A 131 -3.54 9.49 42.83
N THR A 132 -3.30 8.20 42.60
CA THR A 132 -2.55 7.36 43.55
C THR A 132 -1.10 7.83 43.71
N LEU A 133 -0.44 8.23 42.60
CA LEU A 133 0.94 8.73 42.63
C LEU A 133 1.03 10.14 43.24
N GLU A 134 0.06 11.01 42.97
CA GLU A 134 -0.02 12.36 43.57
C GLU A 134 -0.19 12.27 45.10
N ASN A 135 -1.06 11.38 45.58
CA ASN A 135 -1.23 11.14 47.02
C ASN A 135 0.08 10.66 47.67
N ARG A 136 0.86 9.81 46.98
CA ARG A 136 2.16 9.34 47.47
C ARG A 136 3.20 10.45 47.44
N LEU A 137 3.22 11.27 46.39
CA LEU A 137 4.11 12.41 46.28
C LEU A 137 3.87 13.42 47.41
N GLY A 138 2.61 13.68 47.77
CA GLY A 138 2.25 14.56 48.89
C GLY A 138 2.72 14.09 50.26
N SER A 139 3.11 12.81 50.40
CA SER A 139 3.64 12.24 51.65
C SER A 139 5.17 12.21 51.74
N LEU A 140 5.87 12.67 50.70
CA LEU A 140 7.34 12.59 50.60
C LEU A 140 7.99 13.98 50.72
N GLU A 141 9.24 13.99 51.18
CA GLU A 141 10.08 15.19 51.16
C GLU A 141 10.42 15.58 49.72
N SER A 142 10.24 16.87 49.41
CA SER A 142 10.25 17.41 48.04
C SER A 142 11.59 17.29 47.32
N ASP A 143 12.70 17.18 48.04
CA ASP A 143 14.05 17.04 47.48
C ASP A 143 14.54 15.58 47.37
N SER A 144 13.68 14.61 47.70
CA SER A 144 14.04 13.20 47.56
C SER A 144 14.07 12.79 46.08
N ALA A 145 15.08 11.99 45.69
CA ALA A 145 15.13 11.38 44.35
C ALA A 145 13.84 10.61 44.03
N HIS A 146 13.19 10.04 45.04
CA HIS A 146 11.92 9.33 44.91
C HIS A 146 10.77 10.26 44.48
N ALA A 147 10.69 11.47 45.04
CA ALA A 147 9.72 12.49 44.64
C ALA A 147 9.90 12.88 43.15
N PHE A 148 11.14 13.04 42.68
CA PHE A 148 11.42 13.32 41.27
C PHE A 148 10.98 12.19 40.32
N PHE A 149 11.20 10.92 40.70
CA PHE A 149 10.73 9.78 39.90
C PHE A 149 9.20 9.68 39.83
N LEU A 150 8.52 9.97 40.94
CA LEU A 150 7.07 9.99 40.97
C LEU A 150 6.51 11.13 40.12
N GLN A 151 7.07 12.34 40.21
CA GLN A 151 6.68 13.48 39.39
C GLN A 151 6.84 13.17 37.90
N ARG A 152 7.99 12.62 37.48
CA ARG A 152 8.22 12.22 36.09
C ARG A 152 7.23 11.15 35.61
N SER A 153 6.85 10.23 36.49
CA SER A 153 5.86 9.20 36.17
C SER A 153 4.46 9.80 35.99
N ILE A 154 4.08 10.77 36.82
CA ILE A 154 2.83 11.53 36.70
C ILE A 154 2.78 12.29 35.37
N ASP A 155 3.88 12.95 34.99
CA ASP A 155 3.97 13.69 33.73
C ASP A 155 3.82 12.76 32.52
N HIS A 156 4.45 11.60 32.56
CA HIS A 156 4.37 10.60 31.49
C HIS A 156 2.95 10.06 31.32
N LEU A 157 2.28 9.71 32.44
CA LEU A 157 0.89 9.26 32.44
C LEU A 157 -0.07 10.36 31.96
N SER A 158 0.15 11.61 32.38
CA SER A 158 -0.62 12.77 31.94
C SER A 158 -0.50 13.01 30.43
N SER A 159 0.70 12.82 29.87
CA SER A 159 0.92 12.90 28.43
C SER A 159 0.25 11.75 27.67
N ALA A 160 0.32 10.51 28.19
CA ALA A 160 -0.38 9.36 27.62
C ALA A 160 -1.91 9.58 27.58
N ARG A 161 -2.49 10.05 28.69
CA ARG A 161 -3.91 10.42 28.77
C ARG A 161 -4.32 11.45 27.72
N LYS A 162 -3.55 12.54 27.58
CA LYS A 162 -3.81 13.59 26.58
C LYS A 162 -3.80 13.04 25.16
N ARG A 163 -2.94 12.07 24.84
CA ARG A 163 -2.90 11.41 23.53
C ARG A 163 -4.15 10.57 23.28
N LEU A 164 -4.58 9.77 24.27
CA LEU A 164 -5.79 8.94 24.16
C LEU A 164 -7.07 9.78 24.00
N MET A 165 -7.15 10.93 24.68
CA MET A 165 -8.27 11.87 24.55
C MET A 165 -8.40 12.53 23.16
N ARG A 166 -7.32 12.58 22.37
CA ARG A 166 -7.34 13.13 21.00
C ARG A 166 -7.83 12.13 19.96
N HIS A 167 -8.03 10.86 20.33
CA HIS A 167 -8.51 9.85 19.40
C HIS A 167 -9.96 10.18 18.97
N PRO A 168 -10.28 10.13 17.66
CA PRO A 168 -11.59 10.54 17.17
C PRO A 168 -12.73 9.73 17.80
N ARG A 169 -13.77 10.44 18.23
CA ARG A 169 -15.05 9.83 18.65
C ARG A 169 -15.73 9.22 17.43
N PRO A 170 -16.34 8.03 17.53
CA PRO A 170 -17.16 7.51 16.44
C PRO A 170 -18.32 8.48 16.16
N PRO A 171 -18.72 8.67 14.89
CA PRO A 171 -19.92 9.44 14.55
C PRO A 171 -21.15 8.82 15.22
N ARG A 172 -22.04 9.67 15.73
CA ARG A 172 -23.29 9.29 16.38
C ARG A 172 -24.34 8.79 15.38
#